data_AF-A0A954JLI2-F1
#
_entry.id   AF-A0A954JLI2-F1
#
_cell.length_a   1.000
_cell.length_b   1.000
_cell.length_c   1.000
_cell.angle_alpha   90.00
_cell.angle_beta   90.00
_cell.angle_gamma   90.00
#
_symmetry.space_group_name_H-M   'P 1'
#
loop_
_entity.id
_entity.type
_entity.pdbx_description
1 polymer ?
#
loop_
_entity_poly.entity_id
_entity_poly.type
_entity_poly.pdbx_seq_one_letter_code
_entity_poly.pdbx_strand_id
1 'polypeptide(L)'
;MLNDSLTKTLFSGILLALLGIPLQAQEKAAKDDPTFLAQVTSEITVELLAVLPAGGNVDAAWRANGMPFETTPHTTNWPNSPQRPRDRKEAWEFVFRFSGLDPQQSLTARISGQWFLPHRNEHGILRVVVTPKDPQSPITLRFGITDVDWGPTVSVNEKGEAIGNYDVPAECREVYSQIGADHVERRGKYWMFNWSGLEGLDDRAQATVVAIDLGGQQHRRRGTTLWDGDGGSYSADLFDLPAENLDHFEYRLRPYRYWVTFENVSLVPGKRTEVTVTSELKNVSD
;
A
#
# COMPACT_ATOMS: atom_id res chain seq x y z
N MET A 1 4.72 23.81 -56.83
CA MET A 1 3.54 23.06 -57.33
C MET A 1 3.43 21.84 -56.43
N LEU A 2 2.66 21.91 -55.34
CA LEU A 2 1.26 21.43 -55.20
C LEU A 2 1.20 19.91 -55.49
N ASN A 3 0.74 18.97 -54.64
CA ASN A 3 -0.10 18.91 -53.44
C ASN A 3 0.24 17.57 -52.73
N ASP A 4 0.28 17.42 -51.41
CA ASP A 4 -0.79 17.48 -50.38
C ASP A 4 -1.55 16.14 -50.21
N SER A 5 -1.47 15.53 -49.02
CA SER A 5 -2.49 14.67 -48.40
C SER A 5 -2.01 14.04 -47.08
N LEU A 6 -2.23 14.80 -46.01
CA LEU A 6 -2.31 14.36 -44.61
C LEU A 6 -3.52 13.46 -44.36
N THR A 7 -3.33 12.30 -43.73
CA THR A 7 -4.40 11.56 -43.02
C THR A 7 -4.27 11.80 -41.52
N LYS A 8 -4.96 12.84 -41.03
CA LYS A 8 -5.25 13.07 -39.62
C LYS A 8 -6.49 12.25 -39.22
N THR A 9 -6.32 11.31 -38.30
CA THR A 9 -7.43 10.60 -37.66
C THR A 9 -8.06 11.52 -36.61
N LEU A 10 -9.27 12.01 -36.91
CA LEU A 10 -10.13 12.74 -35.98
C LEU A 10 -10.76 11.76 -34.98
N PHE A 11 -10.43 11.90 -33.71
CA PHE A 11 -11.24 11.36 -32.62
C PHE A 11 -12.53 12.17 -32.51
N SER A 12 -13.65 11.55 -32.85
CA SER A 12 -14.99 12.08 -32.56
C SER A 12 -15.28 11.92 -31.07
N GLY A 13 -15.69 13.03 -30.46
CA GLY A 13 -16.14 13.08 -29.07
C GLY A 13 -17.46 12.36 -28.84
N ILE A 14 -17.62 11.84 -27.62
CA ILE A 14 -18.92 11.65 -26.99
C ILE A 14 -19.07 12.81 -26.02
N LEU A 15 -19.78 13.85 -26.47
CA LEU A 15 -20.29 14.91 -25.62
C LEU A 15 -21.61 14.39 -25.01
N LEU A 16 -21.54 13.87 -23.78
CA LEU A 16 -22.75 13.55 -23.01
C LEU A 16 -23.41 14.86 -22.60
N ALA A 17 -24.46 15.25 -23.32
CA ALA A 17 -25.36 16.32 -22.92
C ALA A 17 -26.12 15.87 -21.65
N LEU A 18 -25.62 16.30 -20.49
CA LEU A 18 -26.37 16.23 -19.23
C LEU A 18 -27.54 17.21 -19.32
N LEU A 19 -28.74 16.65 -19.51
CA LEU A 19 -30.00 17.37 -19.37
C LEU A 19 -30.05 18.05 -18.00
N GLY A 20 -30.41 19.33 -18.00
CA GLY A 20 -30.39 20.23 -16.86
C GLY A 20 -31.18 19.72 -15.67
N ILE A 21 -30.45 19.22 -14.67
CA ILE A 21 -30.93 19.15 -13.29
C ILE A 21 -30.78 20.58 -12.73
N PRO A 22 -31.83 21.20 -12.17
CA PRO A 22 -31.70 22.50 -11.54
C PRO A 22 -30.69 22.44 -10.40
N LEU A 23 -29.72 23.37 -10.39
CA LEU A 23 -28.61 23.45 -9.43
C LEU A 23 -29.08 23.44 -7.95
N GLN A 24 -30.33 23.83 -7.69
CA GLN A 24 -30.97 23.80 -6.36
C GLN A 24 -31.33 22.40 -5.84
N ALA A 25 -31.31 21.36 -6.69
CA ALA A 25 -31.55 19.98 -6.27
C ALA A 25 -30.28 19.26 -5.76
N GLN A 26 -29.08 19.80 -6.02
CA GLN A 26 -27.83 19.27 -5.44
C GLN A 26 -27.58 19.76 -4.01
N GLU A 27 -28.18 20.87 -3.59
CA GLU A 27 -27.96 21.45 -2.27
C GLU A 27 -28.81 20.79 -1.16
N LYS A 28 -29.82 19.99 -1.54
CA LYS A 28 -30.75 19.33 -0.61
C LYS A 28 -30.38 17.87 -0.27
N ALA A 29 -29.25 17.37 -0.77
CA ALA A 29 -28.67 16.08 -0.39
C ALA A 29 -27.59 16.18 0.70
N ALA A 30 -27.29 17.39 1.21
CA ALA A 30 -26.27 17.63 2.24
C ALA A 30 -26.72 17.28 3.68
N LYS A 31 -27.70 16.37 3.82
CA LYS A 31 -28.12 15.82 5.12
C LYS A 31 -27.61 14.40 5.33
N ASP A 32 -26.97 13.81 4.33
CA ASP A 32 -26.34 12.51 4.45
C ASP A 32 -24.91 12.69 4.97
N ASP A 33 -24.57 11.88 5.97
CA ASP A 33 -23.24 11.79 6.56
C ASP A 33 -22.16 11.67 5.45
N PRO A 34 -21.21 12.62 5.33
CA PRO A 34 -20.23 12.58 4.26
C PRO A 34 -19.41 11.30 4.37
N THR A 35 -19.52 10.45 3.36
CA THR A 35 -18.73 9.22 3.26
C THR A 35 -17.33 9.56 2.74
N PHE A 36 -16.30 9.12 3.45
CA PHE A 36 -14.91 9.26 3.02
C PHE A 36 -14.53 8.03 2.20
N LEU A 37 -14.97 8.01 0.95
CA LEU A 37 -14.86 6.88 0.03
C LEU A 37 -14.04 7.25 -1.20
N ALA A 38 -13.07 6.40 -1.54
CA ALA A 38 -12.35 6.43 -2.81
C ALA A 38 -12.84 5.27 -3.71
N GLN A 39 -13.20 5.58 -4.95
CA GLN A 39 -13.42 4.59 -6.00
C GLN A 39 -12.10 4.38 -6.75
N VAL A 40 -11.51 3.20 -6.65
CA VAL A 40 -10.17 2.92 -7.22
C VAL A 40 -10.30 2.37 -8.64
N THR A 41 -11.15 1.37 -8.82
CA THR A 41 -11.56 0.82 -10.13
C THR A 41 -13.08 0.72 -10.15
N SER A 42 -13.73 0.12 -11.14
CA SER A 42 -15.19 -0.14 -11.08
C SER A 42 -15.60 -1.10 -9.96
N GLU A 43 -14.67 -1.90 -9.46
CA GLU A 43 -14.93 -2.98 -8.49
C GLU A 43 -14.31 -2.68 -7.13
N ILE A 44 -13.19 -1.96 -7.10
CA ILE A 44 -12.41 -1.71 -5.89
C ILE A 44 -12.78 -0.35 -5.29
N THR A 45 -13.12 -0.36 -3.99
CA THR A 45 -13.31 0.86 -3.19
C THR A 45 -12.52 0.80 -1.89
N VAL A 46 -12.17 1.98 -1.37
CA VAL A 46 -11.53 2.16 -0.06
C VAL A 46 -12.29 3.23 0.72
N GLU A 47 -12.80 2.86 1.88
CA GLU A 47 -13.58 3.74 2.75
C GLU A 47 -12.87 3.91 4.10
N LEU A 48 -12.67 5.16 4.54
CA LEU A 48 -12.25 5.45 5.91
C LEU A 48 -13.49 5.52 6.80
N LEU A 49 -13.77 4.43 7.50
CA LEU A 49 -14.96 4.25 8.32
C LEU A 49 -14.91 5.07 9.61
N ALA A 50 -13.77 5.08 10.30
CA ALA A 50 -13.67 5.70 11.63
C ALA A 50 -12.23 6.02 12.02
N VAL A 51 -12.10 6.98 12.93
CA VAL A 51 -10.89 7.30 13.67
C VAL A 51 -11.21 7.16 15.16
N LEU A 52 -10.34 6.53 15.94
CA LEU A 52 -10.54 6.39 17.39
C LEU A 52 -9.19 6.37 18.12
N PRO A 53 -9.16 6.64 19.44
CA PRO A 53 -7.95 6.48 20.23
C PRO A 53 -7.58 4.99 20.22
N ALA A 54 -6.29 4.67 20.08
CA ALA A 54 -5.86 3.28 20.00
C ALA A 54 -6.35 2.48 21.21
N GLY A 55 -7.04 1.37 20.94
CA GLY A 55 -7.74 0.51 21.90
C GLY A 55 -8.74 1.22 22.82
N GLY A 56 -9.21 2.40 22.44
CA GLY A 56 -10.41 3.01 23.01
C GLY A 56 -11.65 2.18 22.67
N ASN A 57 -12.76 2.51 23.33
CA ASN A 57 -14.07 1.98 22.96
C ASN A 57 -14.52 2.61 21.62
N VAL A 58 -15.27 1.89 20.80
CA VAL A 58 -15.89 2.43 19.58
C VAL A 58 -16.79 3.63 19.87
N ASP A 59 -17.38 3.72 21.05
CA ASP A 59 -18.19 4.90 21.42
C ASP A 59 -17.36 6.20 21.46
N ALA A 60 -16.03 6.08 21.50
CA ALA A 60 -15.09 7.21 21.39
C ALA A 60 -14.63 7.46 19.95
N ALA A 61 -15.17 6.75 18.95
CA ALA A 61 -14.83 6.94 17.55
C ALA A 61 -15.47 8.21 16.98
N TRP A 62 -14.78 8.84 16.03
CA TRP A 62 -15.26 9.98 15.26
C TRP A 62 -14.97 9.77 13.77
N ARG A 63 -15.56 10.63 12.94
CA ARG A 63 -15.42 10.63 11.49
C ARG A 63 -14.06 11.14 11.05
N ALA A 64 -13.64 10.86 9.83
CA ALA A 64 -12.35 11.35 9.32
C ALA A 64 -12.18 12.88 9.44
N ASN A 65 -13.27 13.64 9.35
CA ASN A 65 -13.26 15.10 9.47
C ASN A 65 -13.32 15.62 10.91
N GLY A 66 -13.21 14.77 11.94
CA GLY A 66 -13.26 15.18 13.35
C GLY A 66 -14.66 15.22 13.96
N MET A 67 -15.72 15.15 13.16
CA MET A 67 -17.10 15.24 13.69
C MET A 67 -17.52 13.91 14.35
N PRO A 68 -18.34 13.97 15.42
CA PRO A 68 -18.91 12.76 16.02
C PRO A 68 -19.83 12.05 15.02
N PHE A 69 -20.01 10.75 15.18
CA PHE A 69 -21.06 10.03 14.50
C PHE A 69 -22.43 10.36 15.09
N GLU A 70 -23.45 10.51 14.24
CA GLU A 70 -24.85 10.50 14.71
C GLU A 70 -25.27 9.10 15.18
N THR A 71 -24.74 8.07 14.53
CA THR A 71 -24.88 6.66 14.93
C THR A 71 -23.54 5.99 14.73
N THR A 72 -22.96 5.47 15.81
CA THR A 72 -21.66 4.80 15.78
C THR A 72 -21.71 3.60 14.81
N PRO A 73 -20.73 3.46 13.89
CA PRO A 73 -20.72 2.35 12.94
C PRO A 73 -20.66 1.01 13.68
N HIS A 74 -21.43 0.02 13.19
CA HIS A 74 -21.45 -1.32 13.77
C HIS A 74 -20.06 -1.98 13.73
N THR A 75 -19.62 -2.53 14.87
CA THR A 75 -18.25 -3.01 15.10
C THR A 75 -18.09 -4.51 15.25
N THR A 76 -19.16 -5.29 15.07
CA THR A 76 -19.11 -6.75 15.25
C THR A 76 -18.04 -7.42 14.39
N ASN A 77 -17.61 -6.74 13.31
CA ASN A 77 -16.60 -7.23 12.38
C ASN A 77 -15.27 -6.46 12.49
N TRP A 78 -15.04 -5.72 13.57
CA TRP A 78 -13.77 -5.02 13.77
C TRP A 78 -12.80 -6.00 14.44
N PRO A 79 -11.67 -6.35 13.81
CA PRO A 79 -10.71 -7.26 14.42
C PRO A 79 -10.23 -6.66 15.74
N ASN A 80 -9.93 -7.49 16.75
CA ASN A 80 -9.37 -7.01 18.01
C ASN A 80 -8.15 -6.12 17.73
N SER A 81 -8.01 -5.04 18.51
CA SER A 81 -6.84 -4.17 18.42
C SER A 81 -5.59 -5.03 18.58
N PRO A 82 -4.60 -4.95 17.67
CA PRO A 82 -3.34 -5.66 17.86
C PRO A 82 -2.78 -5.27 19.24
N GLN A 83 -2.22 -6.25 19.97
CA GLN A 83 -1.71 -6.00 21.32
C GLN A 83 -0.78 -4.79 21.30
N ARG A 84 -1.20 -3.74 22.02
CA ARG A 84 -0.46 -2.48 22.06
C ARG A 84 0.93 -2.71 22.65
N PRO A 85 1.94 -1.95 22.19
CA PRO A 85 3.01 -1.54 23.10
C PRO A 85 2.36 -0.89 24.32
N ARG A 86 2.59 -1.44 25.53
CA ARG A 86 1.90 -1.04 26.78
C ARG A 86 2.17 0.41 27.19
N ASP A 87 3.02 1.12 26.46
CA ASP A 87 3.68 2.36 26.83
C ASP A 87 3.26 3.59 26.00
N ARG A 88 2.50 3.45 24.91
CA ARG A 88 2.13 4.59 24.05
C ARG A 88 0.74 5.14 24.37
N LYS A 89 0.71 6.26 25.09
CA LYS A 89 -0.52 6.98 25.48
C LYS A 89 -1.17 7.77 24.33
N GLU A 90 -0.46 7.96 23.22
CA GLU A 90 -0.87 8.83 22.10
C GLU A 90 -0.79 8.06 20.78
N ALA A 91 -1.66 7.06 20.62
CA ALA A 91 -1.82 6.37 19.36
C ALA A 91 -3.28 6.43 18.90
N TRP A 92 -3.49 6.41 17.60
CA TRP A 92 -4.80 6.40 16.94
C TRP A 92 -4.96 5.13 16.14
N GLU A 93 -6.18 4.67 16.07
CA GLU A 93 -6.62 3.64 15.17
C GLU A 93 -7.47 4.24 14.06
N PHE A 94 -7.18 3.83 12.83
CA PHE A 94 -7.95 4.14 11.65
C PHE A 94 -8.61 2.86 11.18
N VAL A 95 -9.92 2.89 10.95
CA VAL A 95 -10.67 1.73 10.47
C VAL A 95 -11.03 1.96 9.02
N PHE A 96 -10.57 1.08 8.15
CA PHE A 96 -10.85 1.12 6.72
C PHE A 96 -11.67 -0.08 6.30
N ARG A 97 -12.49 0.10 5.27
CA ARG A 97 -13.10 -0.98 4.51
C ARG A 97 -12.56 -0.96 3.09
N PHE A 98 -12.04 -2.10 2.66
CA PHE A 98 -11.67 -2.34 1.27
C PHE A 98 -12.68 -3.33 0.68
N SER A 99 -13.35 -2.92 -0.40
CA SER A 99 -14.30 -3.76 -1.12
C SER A 99 -13.75 -4.12 -2.49
N GLY A 100 -14.12 -5.30 -3.01
CA GLY A 100 -13.73 -5.76 -4.35
C GLY A 100 -12.27 -6.18 -4.51
N LEU A 101 -11.48 -6.21 -3.43
CA LEU A 101 -10.11 -6.72 -3.49
C LEU A 101 -10.08 -8.24 -3.50
N ASP A 102 -9.34 -8.82 -4.45
CA ASP A 102 -9.03 -10.24 -4.46
C ASP A 102 -8.19 -10.62 -3.20
N PRO A 103 -8.38 -11.82 -2.62
CA PRO A 103 -7.57 -12.27 -1.49
C PRO A 103 -6.05 -12.30 -1.74
N GLN A 104 -5.62 -12.44 -2.99
CA GLN A 104 -4.21 -12.41 -3.39
C GLN A 104 -3.65 -10.99 -3.54
N GLN A 105 -4.51 -9.97 -3.66
CA GLN A 105 -4.07 -8.58 -3.75
C GLN A 105 -3.57 -8.11 -2.39
N SER A 106 -2.47 -7.37 -2.42
CA SER A 106 -1.81 -6.86 -1.23
C SER A 106 -1.92 -5.35 -1.14
N LEU A 107 -1.76 -4.88 0.09
CA LEU A 107 -1.86 -3.48 0.46
C LEU A 107 -0.55 -3.05 1.11
N THR A 108 -0.11 -1.85 0.76
CA THR A 108 0.88 -1.10 1.55
C THR A 108 0.25 0.19 2.04
N ALA A 109 0.85 0.82 3.05
CA ALA A 109 0.44 2.16 3.46
C ALA A 109 1.65 3.03 3.77
N ARG A 110 1.49 4.33 3.51
CA ARG A 110 2.39 5.41 3.86
C ARG A 110 1.68 6.35 4.81
N ILE A 111 1.97 6.16 6.09
CA ILE A 111 1.37 6.98 7.15
C ILE A 111 2.48 7.42 8.10
N SER A 112 2.58 8.73 8.36
CA SER A 112 3.59 9.27 9.29
C SER A 112 3.35 8.74 10.69
N GLY A 113 4.38 8.11 11.30
CA GLY A 113 4.27 7.53 12.64
C GLY A 113 3.54 6.19 12.68
N GLN A 114 3.31 5.58 11.53
CA GLN A 114 2.76 4.24 11.43
C GLN A 114 3.64 3.21 12.14
N TRP A 115 2.99 2.33 12.88
CA TRP A 115 3.69 1.27 13.60
C TRP A 115 3.39 -0.12 13.05
N PHE A 116 2.15 -0.35 12.62
CA PHE A 116 1.72 -1.68 12.23
C PHE A 116 0.54 -1.62 11.25
N LEU A 117 0.62 -2.47 10.22
CA LEU A 117 -0.50 -2.84 9.37
C LEU A 117 -0.90 -4.28 9.72
N PRO A 118 -2.02 -4.51 10.41
CA PRO A 118 -2.61 -5.85 10.47
C PRO A 118 -3.06 -6.29 9.08
N HIS A 119 -3.39 -7.57 8.99
CA HIS A 119 -4.10 -8.08 7.84
C HIS A 119 -5.57 -7.62 7.86
N ARG A 120 -6.09 -7.39 6.67
CA ARG A 120 -7.52 -7.24 6.44
C ARG A 120 -8.25 -8.51 6.86
N ASN A 121 -9.41 -8.40 7.49
CA ASN A 121 -10.25 -9.58 7.76
C ASN A 121 -11.08 -9.98 6.53
N GLU A 122 -11.86 -11.06 6.66
CA GLU A 122 -12.74 -11.61 5.64
C GLU A 122 -13.82 -10.64 5.15
N HIS A 123 -14.12 -9.59 5.92
CA HIS A 123 -15.09 -8.54 5.57
C HIS A 123 -14.46 -7.32 4.91
N GLY A 124 -13.17 -7.39 4.57
CA GLY A 124 -12.49 -6.26 3.95
C GLY A 124 -12.04 -5.19 4.96
N ILE A 125 -12.21 -5.40 6.27
CA ILE A 125 -11.89 -4.41 7.30
C ILE A 125 -10.41 -4.48 7.67
N LEU A 126 -9.75 -3.33 7.62
CA LEU A 126 -8.36 -3.13 8.03
C LEU A 126 -8.32 -2.08 9.14
N ARG A 127 -7.62 -2.35 10.23
CA ARG A 127 -7.32 -1.35 11.27
C ARG A 127 -5.89 -0.88 11.09
N VAL A 128 -5.57 0.39 11.21
CA VAL A 128 -4.18 0.85 11.17
C VAL A 128 -3.88 1.61 12.45
N VAL A 129 -2.80 1.22 13.15
CA VAL A 129 -2.36 1.90 14.38
C VAL A 129 -1.22 2.84 14.06
N VAL A 130 -1.38 4.10 14.45
CA VAL A 130 -0.43 5.18 14.15
C VAL A 130 -0.12 5.95 15.43
N THR A 131 1.16 6.27 15.63
CA THR A 131 1.65 7.24 16.63
C THR A 131 2.15 8.47 15.87
N PRO A 132 1.28 9.42 15.51
CA PRO A 132 1.65 10.62 14.77
C PRO A 132 2.67 11.44 15.55
N LYS A 133 3.55 12.14 14.83
CA LYS A 133 4.55 13.03 15.44
C LYS A 133 3.92 14.21 16.19
N ASP A 134 2.82 14.73 15.66
CA ASP A 134 2.01 15.78 16.28
C ASP A 134 0.56 15.29 16.41
N PRO A 135 0.10 14.96 17.63
CA PRO A 135 -1.24 14.46 17.87
C PRO A 135 -2.36 15.50 17.70
N GLN A 136 -2.01 16.79 17.55
CA GLN A 136 -2.98 17.90 17.41
C GLN A 136 -3.19 18.35 15.96
N SER A 137 -2.33 17.88 15.06
CA SER A 137 -2.36 18.22 13.63
C SER A 137 -3.11 17.16 12.81
N PRO A 138 -3.81 17.54 11.74
CA PRO A 138 -4.39 16.57 10.81
C PRO A 138 -3.30 15.66 10.20
N ILE A 139 -3.69 14.47 9.77
CA ILE A 139 -2.79 13.48 9.18
C ILE A 139 -3.21 13.15 7.74
N THR A 140 -2.22 12.78 6.92
CA THR A 140 -2.43 12.17 5.61
C THR A 140 -2.25 10.66 5.69
N LEU A 141 -3.20 9.92 5.16
CA LEU A 141 -3.18 8.46 5.10
C LEU A 141 -3.16 8.03 3.64
N ARG A 142 -2.14 7.28 3.23
CA ARG A 142 -1.96 6.88 1.82
C ARG A 142 -1.81 5.37 1.71
N PHE A 143 -2.54 4.72 0.80
CA PHE A 143 -2.54 3.26 0.59
C PHE A 143 -2.18 2.89 -0.84
N GLY A 144 -1.25 1.96 -1.00
CA GLY A 144 -0.89 1.37 -2.29
C GLY A 144 -1.59 0.03 -2.47
N ILE A 145 -2.16 -0.20 -3.64
CA ILE A 145 -2.95 -1.40 -3.97
C ILE A 145 -2.36 -2.05 -5.21
N THR A 146 -2.13 -3.36 -5.13
CA THR A 146 -1.76 -4.17 -6.29
C THR A 146 -3.02 -4.55 -7.08
N ASP A 147 -2.99 -4.45 -8.39
CA ASP A 147 -4.07 -4.82 -9.32
C ASP A 147 -3.66 -5.86 -10.36
N VAL A 148 -2.38 -6.23 -10.40
CA VAL A 148 -1.81 -7.17 -11.37
C VAL A 148 -1.25 -8.42 -10.70
N ASP A 149 -1.03 -9.46 -11.49
CA ASP A 149 -0.35 -10.67 -11.04
C ASP A 149 1.11 -10.42 -10.67
N TRP A 150 1.70 -11.40 -9.98
CA TRP A 150 3.13 -11.37 -9.70
C TRP A 150 3.92 -11.39 -11.01
N GLY A 151 4.96 -10.55 -11.10
CA GLY A 151 5.93 -10.60 -12.19
C GLY A 151 6.72 -11.93 -12.22
N PRO A 152 7.67 -12.08 -13.16
CA PRO A 152 8.44 -13.31 -13.28
C PRO A 152 9.30 -13.57 -12.04
N THR A 153 9.55 -14.86 -11.75
CA THR A 153 10.58 -15.25 -10.77
C THR A 153 11.95 -14.95 -11.33
N VAL A 154 12.74 -14.16 -10.62
CA VAL A 154 14.14 -13.87 -10.95
C VAL A 154 15.02 -14.62 -9.99
N SER A 155 15.86 -15.50 -10.53
CA SER A 155 16.93 -16.20 -9.81
C SER A 155 18.18 -15.32 -9.76
N VAL A 156 18.83 -15.23 -8.61
CA VAL A 156 20.10 -14.51 -8.43
C VAL A 156 21.13 -15.38 -7.72
N ASN A 157 22.39 -15.29 -8.17
CA ASN A 157 23.50 -16.03 -7.56
C ASN A 157 23.98 -15.36 -6.25
N GLU A 158 25.00 -15.93 -5.63
CA GLU A 158 25.61 -15.41 -4.39
C GLU A 158 26.24 -14.01 -4.53
N LYS A 159 26.42 -13.50 -5.76
CA LYS A 159 26.88 -12.13 -6.01
C LYS A 159 25.73 -11.14 -6.20
N GLY A 160 24.47 -11.60 -6.16
CA GLY A 160 23.29 -10.81 -6.50
C GLY A 160 23.05 -10.65 -8.00
N GLU A 161 23.82 -11.35 -8.86
CA GLU A 161 23.65 -11.26 -10.31
C GLU A 161 22.49 -12.17 -10.75
N ALA A 162 21.61 -11.64 -11.60
CA ALA A 162 20.50 -12.42 -12.16
C ALA A 162 21.02 -13.59 -13.04
N ILE A 163 20.43 -14.76 -12.87
CA ILE A 163 20.79 -15.99 -13.60
C ILE A 163 19.74 -16.24 -14.68
N GLY A 164 20.07 -16.06 -15.97
CA GLY A 164 19.14 -16.35 -17.07
C GLY A 164 18.33 -15.14 -17.54
N ASN A 165 17.39 -15.41 -18.45
CA ASN A 165 16.56 -14.38 -19.10
C ASN A 165 15.11 -14.49 -18.63
N TYR A 166 14.47 -13.35 -18.43
CA TYR A 166 13.11 -13.24 -17.95
C TYR A 166 12.32 -12.30 -18.83
N ASP A 167 11.11 -12.68 -19.20
CA ASP A 167 10.18 -11.77 -19.86
C ASP A 167 9.36 -11.04 -18.79
N VAL A 168 9.62 -9.75 -18.64
CA VAL A 168 8.94 -8.91 -17.65
C VAL A 168 7.71 -8.26 -18.32
N PRO A 169 6.49 -8.57 -17.84
CA PRO A 169 5.26 -7.93 -18.32
C PRO A 169 5.35 -6.41 -18.27
N ALA A 170 4.73 -5.72 -19.22
CA ALA A 170 4.88 -4.27 -19.39
C ALA A 170 4.55 -3.49 -18.12
N GLU A 171 3.50 -3.89 -17.42
CA GLU A 171 3.02 -3.35 -16.14
C GLU A 171 4.03 -3.48 -14.99
N CYS A 172 5.00 -4.39 -15.10
CA CYS A 172 6.02 -4.67 -14.08
C CYS A 172 7.40 -4.09 -14.43
N ARG A 173 7.62 -3.61 -15.66
CA ARG A 173 8.98 -3.25 -16.14
C ARG A 173 9.65 -2.16 -15.31
N GLU A 174 8.91 -1.12 -14.92
CA GLU A 174 9.49 -0.05 -14.09
C GLU A 174 9.98 -0.60 -12.76
N VAL A 175 9.15 -1.38 -12.05
CA VAL A 175 9.53 -1.89 -10.73
C VAL A 175 10.71 -2.86 -10.82
N TYR A 176 10.78 -3.73 -11.83
CA TYR A 176 11.95 -4.60 -12.04
C TYR A 176 13.20 -3.86 -12.54
N SER A 177 13.05 -2.66 -13.12
CA SER A 177 14.20 -1.82 -13.50
C SER A 177 14.78 -1.03 -12.32
N GLN A 178 14.00 -0.84 -11.26
CA GLN A 178 14.36 -0.03 -10.10
C GLN A 178 14.67 -0.86 -8.86
N ILE A 179 14.06 -2.05 -8.74
CA ILE A 179 14.20 -2.95 -7.60
C ILE A 179 14.83 -4.25 -8.05
N GLY A 180 15.85 -4.70 -7.30
CA GLY A 180 16.48 -5.98 -7.53
C GLY A 180 17.32 -6.45 -6.34
N ALA A 181 18.17 -7.44 -6.58
CA ALA A 181 19.25 -7.76 -5.65
C ALA A 181 20.37 -6.73 -5.82
N ASP A 182 20.78 -6.09 -4.73
CA ASP A 182 22.01 -5.29 -4.71
C ASP A 182 23.22 -6.23 -4.62
N HIS A 183 23.25 -7.03 -3.55
CA HIS A 183 24.19 -8.11 -3.36
C HIS A 183 23.64 -9.12 -2.35
N VAL A 184 24.22 -10.31 -2.36
CA VAL A 184 23.98 -11.35 -1.36
C VAL A 184 25.26 -11.49 -0.54
N GLU A 185 25.15 -11.60 0.77
CA GLU A 185 26.30 -11.86 1.62
C GLU A 185 25.99 -12.85 2.73
N ARG A 186 27.04 -13.52 3.20
CA ARG A 186 26.98 -14.42 4.35
C ARG A 186 27.47 -13.70 5.60
N ARG A 187 26.69 -13.76 6.68
CA ARG A 187 27.09 -13.28 8.01
C ARG A 187 26.84 -14.31 9.08
N GLY A 188 27.93 -14.89 9.56
CA GLY A 188 27.88 -16.00 10.50
C GLY A 188 27.14 -17.20 9.90
N LYS A 189 25.96 -17.50 10.46
CA LYS A 189 25.09 -18.59 10.00
C LYS A 189 23.96 -18.15 9.07
N TYR A 190 23.83 -16.86 8.80
CA TYR A 190 22.75 -16.34 7.96
C TYR A 190 23.26 -15.96 6.58
N TRP A 191 22.42 -16.19 5.59
CA TRP A 191 22.49 -15.44 4.35
C TRP A 191 21.65 -14.18 4.45
N MET A 192 22.13 -13.12 3.83
CA MET A 192 21.48 -11.84 3.72
C MET A 192 21.23 -11.55 2.24
N PHE A 193 19.96 -11.37 1.87
CA PHE A 193 19.57 -10.85 0.56
C PHE A 193 19.36 -9.35 0.72
N ASN A 194 20.26 -8.54 0.17
CA ASN A 194 20.17 -7.09 0.23
C ASN A 194 19.47 -6.59 -1.04
N TRP A 195 18.42 -5.80 -0.84
CA TRP A 195 17.68 -5.22 -1.94
C TRP A 195 18.33 -3.94 -2.45
N SER A 196 18.37 -3.77 -3.77
CA SER A 196 18.53 -2.46 -4.41
C SER A 196 17.15 -1.85 -4.65
N GLY A 197 17.04 -0.52 -4.50
CA GLY A 197 15.80 0.21 -4.75
C GLY A 197 14.73 0.12 -3.67
N LEU A 198 14.69 -0.95 -2.86
CA LEU A 198 13.82 -1.04 -1.68
C LEU A 198 14.46 -0.32 -0.47
N GLU A 199 14.28 0.99 -0.39
CA GLU A 199 14.64 1.76 0.80
C GLU A 199 13.47 1.77 1.81
N GLY A 200 13.65 1.08 2.94
CA GLY A 200 12.67 1.06 4.03
C GLY A 200 11.32 0.40 3.65
N LEU A 201 10.21 1.10 3.88
CA LEU A 201 8.87 0.71 3.45
C LEU A 201 8.66 1.16 2.00
N ASP A 202 9.42 0.60 1.06
CA ASP A 202 9.29 1.01 -0.34
C ASP A 202 7.89 0.67 -0.86
N ASP A 203 7.33 1.64 -1.57
CA ASP A 203 5.95 1.71 -1.96
C ASP A 203 5.75 1.37 -3.44
N ARG A 204 6.82 1.02 -4.15
CA ARG A 204 6.73 0.74 -5.57
C ARG A 204 6.15 -0.63 -5.84
N ALA A 205 6.53 -1.64 -5.04
CA ALA A 205 6.09 -3.01 -5.24
C ALA A 205 5.99 -3.80 -3.94
N GLN A 206 5.08 -4.77 -3.94
CA GLN A 206 5.17 -5.92 -3.07
C GLN A 206 6.33 -6.81 -3.54
N ALA A 207 7.14 -7.29 -2.60
CA ALA A 207 8.26 -8.18 -2.88
C ALA A 207 8.15 -9.49 -2.09
N THR A 208 8.54 -10.59 -2.73
CA THR A 208 8.81 -11.87 -2.06
C THR A 208 10.18 -12.35 -2.47
N VAL A 209 10.92 -12.91 -1.52
CA VAL A 209 12.20 -13.57 -1.75
C VAL A 209 12.26 -14.89 -0.98
N VAL A 210 12.85 -15.90 -1.61
CA VAL A 210 13.13 -17.21 -1.04
C VAL A 210 14.56 -17.62 -1.35
N ALA A 211 15.17 -18.41 -0.47
CA ALA A 211 16.43 -19.10 -0.79
C ALA A 211 16.10 -20.50 -1.33
N ILE A 212 16.80 -20.92 -2.36
CA ILE A 212 16.70 -22.27 -2.94
C ILE A 212 17.95 -23.03 -2.52
N ASP A 213 17.77 -24.21 -1.94
CA ASP A 213 18.90 -25.09 -1.63
C ASP A 213 19.29 -25.99 -2.81
N LEU A 214 20.45 -26.64 -2.73
CA LEU A 214 20.97 -27.57 -3.76
C LEU A 214 20.04 -28.78 -4.02
N GLY A 215 19.08 -29.04 -3.13
CA GLY A 215 18.04 -30.06 -3.31
C GLY A 215 16.76 -29.51 -3.98
N GLY A 216 16.72 -28.22 -4.31
CA GLY A 216 15.57 -27.51 -4.87
C GLY A 216 14.50 -27.14 -3.85
N GLN A 217 14.75 -27.27 -2.54
CA GLN A 217 13.79 -26.87 -1.51
C GLN A 217 13.83 -25.36 -1.28
N GLN A 218 12.64 -24.77 -1.16
CA GLN A 218 12.48 -23.35 -0.86
C GLN A 218 12.53 -23.08 0.65
N HIS A 219 13.34 -22.10 1.04
CA HIS A 219 13.46 -21.60 2.40
C HIS A 219 12.93 -20.17 2.46
N ARG A 220 11.97 -19.93 3.36
CA ARG A 220 11.42 -18.59 3.59
C ARG A 220 12.36 -17.78 4.48
N ARG A 221 12.30 -16.45 4.34
CA ARG A 221 13.02 -15.54 5.25
C ARG A 221 12.65 -15.82 6.71
N ARG A 222 13.64 -15.77 7.58
CA ARG A 222 13.50 -15.85 9.03
C ARG A 222 13.17 -14.48 9.65
N GLY A 223 13.63 -13.41 9.02
CA GLY A 223 13.42 -12.04 9.50
C GLY A 223 13.98 -11.01 8.52
N THR A 224 13.84 -9.75 8.89
CA THR A 224 14.37 -8.60 8.15
C THR A 224 15.26 -7.78 9.07
N THR A 225 16.30 -7.16 8.54
CA THR A 225 17.09 -6.15 9.26
C THR A 225 17.27 -4.91 8.40
N LEU A 226 17.45 -3.77 9.04
CA LEU A 226 18.04 -2.60 8.38
C LEU A 226 19.56 -2.72 8.52
N TRP A 227 20.28 -2.41 7.45
CA TRP A 227 21.73 -2.42 7.42
C TRP A 227 22.25 -1.07 6.96
N ASP A 228 23.03 -0.39 7.81
CA ASP A 228 23.70 0.85 7.44
C ASP A 228 25.03 0.49 6.76
N GLY A 229 25.11 0.70 5.44
CA GLY A 229 26.33 0.57 4.64
C GLY A 229 26.81 1.92 4.12
N ASP A 230 27.97 1.94 3.45
CA ASP A 230 28.61 3.14 2.89
C ASP A 230 27.78 3.88 1.81
N GLY A 231 26.57 3.39 1.49
CA GLY A 231 25.62 3.99 0.55
C GLY A 231 24.21 4.23 1.11
N GLY A 232 23.95 3.99 2.41
CA GLY A 232 22.64 4.19 3.03
C GLY A 232 22.13 3.00 3.83
N SER A 233 20.89 3.08 4.29
CA SER A 233 20.21 2.00 5.02
C SER A 233 19.49 1.06 4.05
N TYR A 234 19.95 -0.18 3.95
CA TYR A 234 19.36 -1.22 3.10
C TYR A 234 18.38 -2.09 3.89
N SER A 235 17.31 -2.52 3.26
CA SER A 235 16.50 -3.63 3.77
C SER A 235 17.16 -4.95 3.39
N ALA A 236 17.40 -5.82 4.37
CA ALA A 236 17.98 -7.14 4.14
C ALA A 236 17.07 -8.23 4.70
N ASP A 237 16.77 -9.24 3.87
CA ASP A 237 16.07 -10.46 4.27
C ASP A 237 17.07 -11.51 4.75
N LEU A 238 16.80 -12.09 5.93
CA LEU A 238 17.70 -13.05 6.60
C LEU A 238 17.21 -14.49 6.39
N PHE A 239 18.12 -15.40 6.02
CA PHE A 239 17.83 -16.82 5.80
C PHE A 239 18.75 -17.71 6.64
N ASP A 240 18.19 -18.73 7.29
CA ASP A 240 18.93 -19.71 8.10
C ASP A 240 19.19 -20.97 7.27
N LEU A 241 20.13 -20.87 6.33
CA LEU A 241 20.52 -21.94 5.41
C LEU A 241 22.05 -22.11 5.45
N PRO A 242 22.58 -23.33 5.64
CA PRO A 242 24.03 -23.58 5.55
C PRO A 242 24.57 -23.13 4.18
N ALA A 243 25.78 -22.56 4.16
CA ALA A 243 26.30 -21.95 2.94
C ALA A 243 26.56 -22.97 1.84
N GLU A 244 27.06 -24.14 2.23
CA GLU A 244 27.27 -25.29 1.36
C GLU A 244 25.98 -25.85 0.74
N ASN A 245 24.82 -25.41 1.22
CA ASN A 245 23.52 -25.87 0.73
C ASN A 245 22.81 -24.81 -0.13
N LEU A 246 23.28 -23.57 -0.22
CA LEU A 246 22.62 -22.56 -1.05
C LEU A 246 22.90 -22.86 -2.54
N ASP A 247 21.85 -22.88 -3.36
CA ASP A 247 21.94 -22.87 -4.82
C ASP A 247 21.87 -21.42 -5.34
N HIS A 248 20.74 -20.76 -5.07
CA HIS A 248 20.46 -19.38 -5.46
C HIS A 248 19.35 -18.77 -4.61
N PHE A 249 19.06 -17.49 -4.81
CA PHE A 249 17.83 -16.88 -4.33
C PHE A 249 16.86 -16.67 -5.48
N GLU A 250 15.56 -16.71 -5.18
CA GLU A 250 14.51 -16.34 -6.11
C GLU A 250 13.69 -15.20 -5.54
N TYR A 251 13.41 -14.19 -6.35
CA TYR A 251 12.49 -13.13 -5.97
C TYR A 251 11.45 -12.83 -7.04
N ARG A 252 10.33 -12.25 -6.60
CA ARG A 252 9.24 -11.74 -7.46
C ARG A 252 8.77 -10.41 -6.93
N LEU A 253 8.36 -9.53 -7.85
CA LEU A 253 7.78 -8.23 -7.54
C LEU A 253 6.37 -8.14 -8.10
N ARG A 254 5.52 -7.38 -7.42
CA ARG A 254 4.17 -7.03 -7.88
C ARG A 254 3.91 -5.54 -7.60
N PRO A 255 3.75 -4.69 -8.62
CA PRO A 255 3.68 -3.24 -8.43
C PRO A 255 2.42 -2.79 -7.68
N TYR A 256 2.54 -1.75 -6.86
CA TYR A 256 1.40 -0.99 -6.35
C TYR A 256 1.03 0.09 -7.35
N ARG A 257 0.06 -0.19 -8.22
CA ARG A 257 -0.32 0.73 -9.32
C ARG A 257 -1.37 1.73 -8.91
N TYR A 258 -2.22 1.42 -7.94
CA TYR A 258 -3.21 2.37 -7.44
C TYR A 258 -2.82 2.92 -6.08
N TRP A 259 -3.05 4.21 -5.91
CA TRP A 259 -2.79 4.93 -4.67
C TRP A 259 -4.04 5.67 -4.22
N VAL A 260 -4.46 5.41 -2.99
CA VAL A 260 -5.59 6.12 -2.35
C VAL A 260 -5.04 7.01 -1.25
N THR A 261 -5.41 8.29 -1.27
CA THR A 261 -4.96 9.27 -0.28
C THR A 261 -6.15 9.91 0.42
N PHE A 262 -6.12 9.91 1.75
CA PHE A 262 -7.00 10.68 2.62
C PHE A 262 -6.17 11.78 3.26
N GLU A 263 -6.40 13.03 2.85
CA GLU A 263 -5.68 14.19 3.35
C GLU A 263 -6.47 14.91 4.43
N ASN A 264 -5.78 15.59 5.34
CA ASN A 264 -6.37 16.38 6.42
C ASN A 264 -7.32 15.61 7.34
N VAL A 265 -7.04 14.33 7.60
CA VAL A 265 -7.82 13.52 8.56
C VAL A 265 -7.59 14.04 9.98
N SER A 266 -8.67 14.37 10.69
CA SER A 266 -8.59 14.95 12.03
C SER A 266 -8.24 13.89 13.07
N LEU A 267 -7.23 14.19 13.89
CA LEU A 267 -6.84 13.41 15.06
C LEU A 267 -7.55 13.83 16.35
N VAL A 268 -8.28 14.95 16.32
CA VAL A 268 -8.89 15.55 17.51
C VAL A 268 -10.41 15.50 17.37
N PRO A 269 -11.12 14.75 18.24
CA PRO A 269 -12.57 14.71 18.19
C PRO A 269 -13.16 16.11 18.41
N GLY A 270 -14.16 16.47 17.60
CA GLY A 270 -14.81 17.79 17.58
C GLY A 270 -14.06 18.86 16.79
N LYS A 271 -12.81 18.63 16.36
CA LYS A 271 -12.05 19.57 15.53
C LYS A 271 -12.29 19.28 14.05
N ARG A 272 -13.19 20.05 13.44
CA ARG A 272 -13.56 19.88 12.03
C ARG A 272 -12.39 20.15 11.09
N THR A 273 -12.19 19.28 10.11
CA THR A 273 -11.24 19.46 9.00
C THR A 273 -11.92 19.29 7.64
N GLU A 274 -11.28 19.79 6.58
CA GLU A 274 -11.68 19.56 5.19
C GLU A 274 -10.90 18.37 4.64
N VAL A 275 -11.49 17.18 4.76
CA VAL A 275 -10.87 15.93 4.29
C VAL A 275 -11.01 15.84 2.78
N THR A 276 -9.89 15.65 2.09
CA THR A 276 -9.85 15.36 0.65
C THR A 276 -9.56 13.88 0.47
N VAL A 277 -10.29 13.23 -0.44
CA VAL A 277 -10.07 11.82 -0.80
C VAL A 277 -9.75 11.75 -2.29
N THR A 278 -8.59 11.20 -2.62
CA THR A 278 -8.15 11.01 -4.00
C THR A 278 -7.74 9.57 -4.27
N SER A 279 -7.89 9.15 -5.52
CA SER A 279 -7.35 7.90 -6.04
C SER A 279 -6.59 8.19 -7.33
N GLU A 280 -5.37 7.71 -7.42
CA GLU A 280 -4.50 7.89 -8.59
C GLU A 280 -4.01 6.53 -9.10
N LEU A 281 -4.02 6.36 -10.42
CA LEU A 281 -3.26 5.31 -11.09
C LEU A 281 -1.85 5.86 -11.29
N LYS A 282 -0.86 5.24 -10.64
CA LYS A 282 0.54 5.51 -10.91
C LYS A 282 0.87 4.91 -12.28
N ASN A 283 1.03 5.78 -13.27
CA ASN A 283 1.53 5.37 -14.57
C ASN A 283 2.98 4.93 -14.42
N VAL A 284 3.28 3.77 -14.99
CA VAL A 284 4.55 3.07 -14.83
C VAL A 284 5.64 3.65 -15.77
N SER A 285 5.45 4.87 -16.26
CA SER A 285 6.16 5.36 -17.46
C SER A 285 6.14 6.88 -17.63
N ASP A 286 6.69 7.62 -16.66
CA ASP A 286 7.18 8.99 -16.88
C ASP A 286 8.68 9.08 -16.58
#